data_AF-A0A1U6I9I8-F1
#
_entry.id   AF-A0A1U6I9I8-F1
#
_cell.length_a   1.000
_cell.length_b   1.000
_cell.length_c   1.000
_cell.angle_alpha   90.00
_cell.angle_beta   90.00
_cell.angle_gamma   90.00
#
_symmetry.space_group_name_H-M   'P 1'
#
loop_
_entity.id
_entity.type
_entity.pdbx_description
1 polymer ?
#
loop_
_entity_poly.entity_id
_entity_poly.type
_entity_poly.pdbx_seq_one_letter_code
_entity_poly.pdbx_strand_id
1 'polypeptide(L)'
;MSYREVSEAMSQHGTPLSRSRWAYMRSGDSSLAMDKGLLQNLAAFFGVDRRYLLDDSTEIPELVEAQLNLLRSMREARVKNFAARQLQDLSPETLARLREVIDKHVRSADEDS
;
A
#
# COMPACT_ATOMS: atom_id res chain seq x y z
N MET A 1 -6.22 -5.79 5.55
CA MET A 1 -6.88 -4.86 6.48
C MET A 1 -8.15 -4.34 5.83
N SER A 2 -9.29 -4.57 6.47
CA SER A 2 -10.59 -4.11 6.01
C SER A 2 -10.98 -2.79 6.68
N TYR A 3 -11.80 -1.98 6.02
CA TYR A 3 -12.39 -0.78 6.63
C TYR A 3 -13.15 -1.10 7.93
N ARG A 4 -13.78 -2.28 8.00
CA ARG A 4 -14.61 -2.69 9.15
C ARG A 4 -13.78 -2.76 10.43
N GLU A 5 -12.63 -3.42 10.35
CA GLU A 5 -11.70 -3.56 11.49
C GLU A 5 -11.23 -2.19 12.01
N VAL A 6 -10.83 -1.30 11.08
CA VAL A 6 -10.36 0.05 11.46
C VAL A 6 -11.50 0.87 12.06
N SER A 7 -12.68 0.89 11.44
CA SER A 7 -13.84 1.67 11.89
C SER A 7 -14.32 1.23 13.28
N GLU A 8 -14.32 -0.08 13.55
CA GLU A 8 -14.66 -0.64 14.84
C GLU A 8 -13.65 -0.23 15.92
N ALA A 9 -12.35 -0.39 15.67
CA ALA A 9 -11.31 0.05 16.60
C ALA A 9 -11.37 1.56 16.88
N MET A 10 -11.56 2.38 15.84
CA MET A 10 -11.66 3.83 15.98
C MET A 10 -12.91 4.25 16.79
N SER A 11 -14.02 3.52 16.64
CA SER A 11 -15.23 3.74 17.44
C SER A 11 -15.03 3.36 18.92
N GLN A 12 -14.36 2.25 19.19
CA GLN A 12 -14.02 1.83 20.56
C GLN A 12 -13.11 2.83 21.28
N HIS A 13 -12.24 3.53 20.54
CA HIS A 13 -11.34 4.56 21.07
C HIS A 13 -11.91 5.98 21.01
N GLY A 14 -13.22 6.14 20.78
CA GLY A 14 -13.91 7.43 20.88
C GLY A 14 -13.72 8.37 19.69
N THR A 15 -13.18 7.87 18.58
CA THR A 15 -12.97 8.65 17.34
C THR A 15 -13.63 7.96 16.15
N PRO A 16 -14.97 7.85 16.06
CA PRO A 16 -15.64 7.10 15.01
C PRO A 16 -15.21 7.53 13.60
N LEU A 17 -14.87 6.55 12.76
CA LEU A 17 -14.37 6.79 11.40
C LEU A 17 -15.39 6.32 10.36
N SER A 18 -15.87 7.24 9.52
CA SER A 18 -16.79 6.96 8.42
C SER A 18 -16.08 6.46 7.16
N ARG A 19 -16.81 5.76 6.27
CA ARG A 19 -16.27 5.25 4.98
C ARG A 19 -15.75 6.37 4.09
N SER A 20 -16.50 7.46 3.98
CA SER A 20 -16.11 8.60 3.15
C SER A 20 -14.85 9.25 3.69
N ARG A 21 -14.78 9.52 5.00
CA ARG A 21 -13.58 10.09 5.65
C ARG A 21 -12.37 9.17 5.47
N TRP A 22 -12.55 7.85 5.63
CA TRP A 22 -11.49 6.87 5.36
C TRP A 22 -11.02 6.86 3.89
N ALA A 23 -11.94 7.03 2.93
CA ALA A 23 -11.57 7.13 1.52
C ALA A 23 -10.75 8.40 1.23
N TYR A 24 -11.16 9.54 1.77
CA TYR A 24 -10.43 10.81 1.67
C TYR A 24 -9.04 10.74 2.31
N MET A 25 -8.92 10.16 3.52
CA MET A 25 -7.62 10.03 4.19
C MET A 25 -6.64 9.17 3.40
N ARG A 26 -7.13 8.14 2.68
CA ARG A 26 -6.29 7.32 1.80
C ARG A 26 -5.92 8.00 0.49
N SER A 27 -6.71 8.99 0.03
CA SER A 27 -6.41 9.73 -1.20
C SER A 27 -5.42 10.88 -0.98
N GLY A 28 -5.10 11.23 0.28
CA GLY A 28 -4.12 12.28 0.60
C GLY A 28 -4.66 13.70 0.49
N ASP A 29 -5.98 13.88 0.39
CA ASP A 29 -6.59 15.22 0.45
C ASP A 29 -6.65 15.67 1.91
N SER A 30 -5.62 16.42 2.31
CA SER A 30 -5.26 16.77 3.69
C SER A 30 -6.26 17.70 4.39
N SER A 31 -7.18 18.32 3.64
CA SER A 31 -8.07 19.37 4.16
C SER A 31 -9.07 18.88 5.22
N LEU A 32 -9.40 17.59 5.26
CA LEU A 32 -10.42 17.04 6.15
C LEU A 32 -9.88 16.17 7.30
N ALA A 33 -8.59 15.81 7.30
CA ALA A 33 -8.03 14.77 8.17
C ALA A 33 -7.36 15.29 9.47
N MET A 34 -7.60 16.53 9.88
CA MET A 34 -6.88 17.20 10.97
C MET A 34 -7.35 16.85 12.39
N ASP A 35 -8.16 15.81 12.59
CA ASP A 35 -8.54 15.40 13.95
C ASP A 35 -7.36 14.67 14.61
N LYS A 36 -6.68 15.40 15.50
CA LYS A 36 -5.51 14.93 16.22
C LYS A 36 -5.77 13.62 17.00
N GLY A 37 -6.95 13.48 17.60
CA GLY A 37 -7.30 12.28 18.36
C GLY A 37 -7.46 11.07 17.43
N LEU A 38 -8.13 11.25 16.30
CA LEU A 38 -8.29 10.21 15.29
C LEU A 38 -6.93 9.74 14.73
N LEU A 39 -6.04 10.69 14.40
CA LEU A 39 -4.70 10.38 13.90
C LEU A 39 -3.85 9.63 14.92
N GLN A 40 -3.91 10.01 16.21
CA GLN A 40 -3.22 9.30 17.29
C GLN A 40 -3.75 7.87 17.46
N ASN A 41 -5.06 7.68 17.39
CA ASN A 41 -5.68 6.36 17.49
C ASN A 41 -5.31 5.47 16.29
N LEU A 42 -5.27 6.03 15.08
CA LEU A 42 -4.80 5.32 13.89
C LEU A 42 -3.34 4.91 14.01
N ALA A 43 -2.46 5.82 14.45
CA ALA A 43 -1.05 5.50 14.69
C ALA A 43 -0.89 4.34 15.69
N ALA A 44 -1.63 4.38 16.81
CA ALA A 44 -1.64 3.30 17.78
C ALA A 44 -2.17 1.97 17.21
N PHE A 45 -3.23 2.01 16.39
CA PHE A 45 -3.78 0.83 15.71
C PHE A 45 -2.76 0.16 14.79
N PHE A 46 -1.91 0.94 14.12
CA PHE A 46 -0.85 0.44 13.25
C PHE A 46 0.46 0.10 14.00
N GLY A 47 0.50 0.30 15.32
CA GLY A 47 1.67 -0.01 16.14
C GLY A 47 2.83 0.98 15.97
N VAL A 48 2.56 2.21 15.51
CA VAL A 48 3.56 3.28 15.41
C VAL A 48 3.36 4.34 16.50
N ASP A 49 4.38 5.19 16.73
CA ASP A 49 4.29 6.29 17.70
C ASP A 49 3.08 7.18 17.39
N ARG A 50 2.33 7.58 18.41
CA ARG A 50 1.11 8.39 18.25
C ARG A 50 1.34 9.76 17.59
N ARG A 51 2.58 10.23 17.55
CA ARG A 51 2.98 11.47 16.89
C ARG A 51 3.33 11.26 15.41
N TYR A 52 3.48 10.02 14.95
CA TYR A 52 3.90 9.70 13.58
C TYR A 52 3.04 10.34 12.50
N LEU A 53 1.71 10.41 12.71
CA LEU A 53 0.77 11.01 11.75
C LEU A 53 0.50 12.51 12.01
N LEU A 54 1.13 13.11 13.01
CA LEU A 54 0.89 14.50 13.44
C LEU A 54 2.03 15.44 13.11
N ASP A 55 3.20 14.90 12.80
CA ASP A 55 4.42 15.65 12.69
C ASP A 55 4.89 15.63 11.23
N ASP A 56 4.70 16.75 10.53
CA ASP A 56 5.19 16.98 9.17
C ASP A 56 6.73 17.11 9.11
N SER A 57 7.41 17.13 10.27
CA SER A 57 8.84 17.42 10.40
C SER A 57 9.69 16.25 10.90
N THR A 58 9.10 15.15 11.38
CA THR A 58 9.87 13.95 11.72
C THR A 58 10.27 13.18 10.47
N GLU A 59 11.58 12.97 10.29
CA GLU A 59 12.11 11.87 9.48
C GLU A 59 11.32 10.60 9.83
N ILE A 60 10.76 9.94 8.81
CA ILE A 60 10.20 8.60 8.97
C ILE A 60 11.32 7.76 9.60
N PRO A 61 11.14 7.14 10.78
CA PRO A 61 12.22 6.41 11.42
C PRO A 61 12.75 5.36 10.45
N GLU A 62 14.07 5.34 10.20
CA GLU A 62 14.72 4.46 9.21
C GLU A 62 14.29 3.00 9.35
N LEU A 63 14.03 2.56 10.58
CA LEU A 63 13.54 1.22 10.89
C LEU A 63 12.14 0.95 10.32
N VAL A 64 11.22 1.91 10.40
CA VAL A 64 9.85 1.79 9.86
C VAL A 64 9.91 1.71 8.34
N GLU A 65 10.74 2.56 7.71
CA GLU A 65 10.94 2.52 6.26
C GLU A 65 11.57 1.19 5.80
N ALA A 66 12.60 0.71 6.49
CA ALA A 66 13.22 -0.59 6.22
C ALA A 66 12.21 -1.76 6.35
N GLN A 67 11.35 -1.73 7.37
CA GLN A 67 10.30 -2.73 7.56
C GLN A 67 9.23 -2.68 6.47
N LEU A 68 8.80 -1.49 6.05
CA LEU A 68 7.84 -1.30 4.96
C LEU A 68 8.42 -1.78 3.62
N ASN A 69 9.70 -1.49 3.36
CA ASN A 69 10.41 -1.97 2.18
C ASN A 69 10.53 -3.49 2.18
N LEU A 70 10.87 -4.11 3.31
CA LEU A 70 10.86 -5.56 3.46
C LEU A 70 9.48 -6.17 3.19
N LEU A 71 8.42 -5.62 3.78
CA LEU A 71 7.04 -6.08 3.55
C LEU A 71 6.63 -5.99 2.07
N ARG A 72 7.03 -4.91 1.40
CA ARG A 72 6.82 -4.72 -0.04
C ARG A 72 7.55 -5.81 -0.84
N SER A 73 8.84 -6.02 -0.58
CA SER A 73 9.64 -7.06 -1.25
C SER A 73 9.08 -8.47 -1.02
N MET A 74 8.61 -8.78 0.19
CA MET A 74 7.96 -10.06 0.50
C MET A 74 6.65 -10.25 -0.28
N ARG A 75 5.83 -9.19 -0.40
CA ARG A 75 4.59 -9.23 -1.18
C ARG A 75 4.87 -9.42 -2.68
N GLU A 76 5.84 -8.69 -3.21
CA GLU A 76 6.30 -8.84 -4.59
C GLU A 76 6.83 -10.25 -4.86
N ALA A 77 7.65 -10.79 -3.97
CA ALA A 77 8.16 -12.16 -4.08
C ALA A 77 7.02 -13.19 -4.08
N ARG A 78 5.97 -12.98 -3.29
CA ARG A 78 4.78 -13.85 -3.28
C ARG A 78 4.01 -13.77 -4.60
N VAL A 79 3.84 -12.58 -5.16
CA VAL A 79 3.21 -12.37 -6.48
C VAL A 79 4.05 -13.01 -7.59
N LYS A 80 5.37 -12.77 -7.61
CA LYS A 80 6.30 -13.36 -8.57
C LYS A 80 6.28 -14.89 -8.50
N ASN A 81 6.30 -15.48 -7.31
CA ASN A 81 6.19 -16.94 -7.12
C ASN A 81 4.84 -17.49 -7.56
N PHE A 82 3.74 -16.75 -7.34
CA PHE A 82 2.41 -17.15 -7.79
C PHE A 82 2.29 -17.09 -9.32
N ALA A 83 2.83 -16.04 -9.95
CA ALA A 83 2.92 -15.94 -11.40
C ALA A 83 3.81 -17.04 -11.98
N ALA A 84 5.02 -17.26 -11.43
CA ALA A 84 5.93 -18.32 -11.86
C ALA A 84 5.27 -19.70 -11.83
N ARG A 85 4.49 -20.02 -10.79
CA ARG A 85 3.74 -21.27 -10.71
C ARG A 85 2.62 -21.39 -11.75
N GLN A 86 1.90 -20.31 -12.05
CA GLN A 86 0.90 -20.33 -13.13
C GLN A 86 1.53 -20.44 -14.53
N LEU A 87 2.75 -19.92 -14.68
CA LEU A 87 3.52 -19.98 -15.91
C LEU A 87 4.22 -21.34 -16.10
N GLN A 88 4.29 -22.20 -15.06
CA GLN A 88 4.87 -23.55 -15.15
C GLN A 88 4.01 -24.52 -15.98
N ASP A 89 2.71 -24.23 -16.15
CA ASP A 89 1.82 -24.99 -17.03
C ASP A 89 1.89 -24.53 -18.49
N LEU A 90 2.69 -23.51 -18.80
CA LEU A 90 2.91 -23.01 -20.16
C LEU A 90 4.20 -23.57 -20.74
N SER A 91 4.15 -24.00 -22.00
CA SER A 91 5.35 -24.47 -22.68
C SER A 91 6.37 -23.33 -22.87
N PRO A 92 7.68 -23.62 -22.90
CA PRO A 92 8.72 -22.61 -23.11
C PRO A 92 8.51 -21.76 -24.38
N GLU A 93 7.90 -22.33 -25.43
CA GLU A 93 7.55 -21.61 -26.66
C GLU A 93 6.48 -20.53 -26.41
N THR A 94 5.45 -20.84 -25.61
CA THR A 94 4.40 -19.88 -25.27
C THR A 94 4.94 -18.73 -24.43
N LEU A 95 5.86 -18.99 -23.51
CA LEU A 95 6.53 -17.96 -22.72
C LEU A 95 7.39 -17.02 -23.59
N ALA A 96 8.10 -17.58 -24.58
CA ALA A 96 8.91 -16.80 -25.52
C ALA A 96 8.04 -15.86 -26.37
N ARG A 97 6.91 -16.35 -26.88
CA ARG A 97 5.95 -15.52 -27.64
C ARG A 97 5.31 -14.44 -26.76
N LEU A 98 4.99 -14.74 -25.49
CA LEU A 98 4.41 -13.76 -24.57
C LEU A 98 5.38 -12.61 -24.28
N ARG A 99 6.66 -12.93 -24.08
CA ARG A 99 7.74 -11.94 -23.90
C ARG A 99 7.87 -11.03 -25.11
N GLU A 100 7.85 -11.59 -26.32
CA GLU A 100 7.96 -10.82 -27.56
C GLU A 100 6.81 -9.82 -27.75
N VAL A 101 5.58 -10.21 -27.35
CA VAL A 101 4.41 -9.32 -27.38
C VAL A 101 4.51 -8.19 -26.35
N ILE A 102 5.01 -8.47 -25.13
CA ILE A 102 5.22 -7.47 -24.08
C ILE A 102 6.34 -6.49 -24.48
N ASP A 103 7.49 -6.99 -24.94
CA ASP A 103 8.63 -6.16 -25.35
C ASP A 103 8.25 -5.22 -26.52
N LYS A 104 7.38 -5.68 -27.44
CA LYS A 104 6.86 -4.86 -28.53
C LYS A 104 5.95 -3.73 -28.05
N HIS A 105 5.12 -3.96 -27.02
CA HIS A 105 4.24 -2.94 -26.44
C HIS A 105 4.99 -1.93 -25.56
N VAL A 106 5.99 -2.38 -24.80
CA VAL A 106 6.81 -1.48 -23.97
C VAL A 106 7.62 -0.53 -24.85
N ARG A 107 8.25 -1.04 -25.91
CA ARG A 107 9.03 -0.21 -26.84
C ARG A 107 8.21 0.83 -27.59
N SER A 108 6.95 0.54 -27.90
CA SER A 108 6.06 1.50 -28.58
C SER A 108 5.49 2.57 -27.65
N ALA A 109 5.46 2.32 -26.32
CA ALA A 109 5.07 3.33 -25.34
C ALA A 109 6.18 4.36 -25.05
N ASP A 110 7.44 4.02 -25.31
CA ASP A 110 8.60 4.92 -25.14
C ASP A 110 8.87 5.81 -26.37
N GLU A 111 8.29 5.50 -27.54
CA GLU A 111 8.49 6.25 -28.80
C GLU A 111 7.46 7.39 -29.01
N ASP A 112 6.38 7.42 -28.22
CA ASP A 112 5.31 8.45 -28.27
C ASP A 112 5.45 9.53 -27.17
N SER A 113 6.60 9.60 -26.47
CA SER A 113 6.85 10.53 -25.35
C SER A 113 7.97 11.54 -25.59
#